data_AF-A0A1M2VSC9-F1
#
_entry.id   AF-A0A1M2VSC9-F1
#
_cell.length_a   1.000
_cell.length_b   1.000
_cell.length_c   1.000
_cell.angle_alpha   90.00
_cell.angle_beta   90.00
_cell.angle_gamma   90.00
#
_symmetry.space_group_name_H-M   'P 1'
#
loop_
_entity.id
_entity.type
_entity.pdbx_description
1 polymer ?
#
loop_
_entity_poly.entity_id
_entity_poly.type
_entity_poly.pdbx_seq_one_letter_code
_entity_poly.pdbx_strand_id
1 'polypeptide(L)'
;MATAQHRSAYRAIVRETNLASIHARAARPKQIAAHLRTIFEERRDGNDTVRFYHEMHNAATFMRAQRTYKALLERYQPLAGISTEERNERTAHRVGLNMPLPVKPNGEE
;
A
#
# COMPACT_ATOMS: atom_id res chain seq x y z
N MET A 1 -8.36 -30.00 -10.34
CA MET A 1 -8.86 -28.61 -10.13
C MET A 1 -8.14 -27.89 -8.98
N ALA A 2 -7.93 -28.53 -7.82
CA ALA A 2 -7.25 -27.93 -6.66
C ALA A 2 -5.86 -27.31 -6.96
N THR A 3 -5.03 -27.94 -7.79
CA THR A 3 -3.71 -27.41 -8.18
C THR A 3 -3.77 -26.17 -9.08
N ALA A 4 -4.85 -26.00 -9.86
CA ALA A 4 -5.05 -24.81 -10.68
C ALA A 4 -5.49 -23.63 -9.81
N GLN A 5 -6.42 -23.86 -8.88
CA GLN A 5 -6.85 -22.89 -7.87
C GLN A 5 -5.68 -22.39 -7.03
N HIS A 6 -4.86 -23.31 -6.50
CA HIS A 6 -3.68 -22.98 -5.72
C HIS A 6 -2.67 -22.11 -6.49
N ARG A 7 -2.39 -22.44 -7.76
CA ARG A 7 -1.53 -21.62 -8.63
C ARG A 7 -2.13 -20.25 -8.92
N SER A 8 -3.45 -20.17 -9.10
CA SER A 8 -4.13 -18.89 -9.35
C SER A 8 -4.06 -17.96 -8.13
N ALA A 9 -4.27 -18.49 -6.92
CA ALA A 9 -4.16 -17.74 -5.67
C ALA A 9 -2.72 -17.25 -5.43
N TYR A 10 -1.73 -18.13 -5.63
CA TYR A 10 -0.31 -17.76 -5.55
C TYR A 10 0.03 -16.58 -6.47
N ARG A 11 -0.36 -16.68 -7.75
CA ARG A 11 -0.09 -15.62 -8.74
C ARG A 11 -0.79 -14.30 -8.37
N ALA A 12 -2.00 -14.36 -7.80
CA ALA A 12 -2.71 -13.17 -7.35
C ALA A 12 -1.96 -12.45 -6.23
N ILE A 13 -1.53 -13.18 -5.18
CA ILE A 13 -0.77 -12.63 -4.06
C ILE A 13 0.58 -12.05 -4.53
N VAL A 14 1.34 -12.81 -5.33
CA VAL A 14 2.63 -12.36 -5.85
C VAL A 14 2.47 -11.12 -6.75
N ARG A 15 1.38 -11.02 -7.51
CA ARG A 15 1.10 -9.84 -8.32
C ARG A 15 0.81 -8.61 -7.45
N GLU A 16 -0.08 -8.71 -6.47
CA GLU A 16 -0.44 -7.56 -5.63
C GLU A 16 0.73 -7.10 -4.75
N THR A 17 1.53 -8.02 -4.20
CA THR A 17 2.79 -7.69 -3.49
C THR A 17 3.79 -6.95 -4.39
N ASN A 18 3.97 -7.40 -5.62
CA ASN A 18 4.83 -6.72 -6.59
C ASN A 18 4.31 -5.33 -7.00
N LEU A 19 3.00 -5.16 -7.10
CA LEU A 19 2.36 -3.88 -7.41
C LEU A 19 2.43 -2.89 -6.24
N ALA A 20 2.42 -3.38 -5.00
CA ALA A 20 2.55 -2.57 -3.79
C ALA A 20 4.00 -2.22 -3.42
N SER A 21 4.99 -2.81 -4.11
CA SER A 21 6.40 -2.58 -3.80
C SER A 21 6.83 -1.17 -4.16
N ILE A 22 7.50 -0.50 -3.21
CA ILE A 22 8.15 0.80 -3.41
C ILE A 22 9.42 0.71 -4.27
N HIS A 23 9.99 -0.50 -4.43
CA HIS A 23 11.24 -0.70 -5.16
C HIS A 23 10.98 -0.98 -6.65
N ALA A 24 11.84 -0.41 -7.49
CA ALA A 24 11.88 -0.72 -8.92
C ALA A 24 12.09 -2.23 -9.13
N ARG A 25 11.54 -2.77 -10.23
CA ARG A 25 11.50 -4.21 -10.50
C ARG A 25 12.85 -4.92 -10.33
N ALA A 26 13.95 -4.30 -10.75
CA ALA A 26 15.29 -4.86 -10.65
C ALA A 26 15.83 -4.92 -9.20
N ALA A 27 15.41 -3.99 -8.34
CA ALA A 27 15.88 -3.86 -6.96
C ALA A 27 14.95 -4.56 -5.94
N ARG A 28 13.91 -5.27 -6.39
CA ARG A 28 12.97 -5.93 -5.47
C ARG A 28 13.64 -7.11 -4.74
N PRO A 29 13.42 -7.24 -3.42
CA PRO A 29 13.98 -8.35 -2.66
C PRO A 29 13.35 -9.66 -3.11
N LYS A 30 14.18 -10.58 -3.63
CA LYS A 30 13.76 -11.92 -4.06
C LYS A 30 13.29 -12.79 -2.89
N GLN A 31 13.74 -12.49 -1.67
CA GLN A 31 13.40 -13.22 -0.45
C GLN A 31 11.89 -13.25 -0.18
N ILE A 32 11.17 -12.16 -0.45
CA ILE A 32 9.71 -12.10 -0.23
C ILE A 32 9.00 -13.09 -1.16
N ALA A 33 9.34 -13.08 -2.44
CA ALA A 33 8.73 -14.00 -3.42
C ALA A 33 9.10 -15.46 -3.11
N ALA A 34 10.32 -15.71 -2.61
CA ALA A 34 10.75 -17.03 -2.15
C ALA A 34 9.95 -17.50 -0.94
N HIS A 35 9.76 -16.64 0.07
CA HIS A 35 8.98 -17.00 1.27
C HIS A 35 7.49 -17.24 0.96
N LEU A 36 6.89 -16.42 0.10
CA LEU A 36 5.54 -16.68 -0.39
C LEU A 36 5.46 -18.02 -1.13
N ARG A 37 6.51 -18.40 -1.85
CA ARG A 37 6.55 -19.69 -2.52
C ARG A 37 6.61 -20.83 -1.51
N THR A 38 7.43 -20.74 -0.46
CA THR A 38 7.52 -21.80 0.57
C THR A 38 6.19 -22.01 1.28
N ILE A 39 5.50 -20.93 1.69
CA ILE A 39 4.16 -21.02 2.34
C ILE A 39 3.17 -21.79 1.46
N PHE A 40 3.16 -21.50 0.15
CA PHE A 40 2.26 -22.18 -0.78
C PHE A 40 2.71 -23.62 -1.04
N GLU A 41 4.02 -23.91 -1.13
CA GLU A 41 4.51 -25.28 -1.30
C GLU A 41 4.20 -26.15 -0.08
N GLU A 42 4.37 -25.65 1.15
CA GLU A 42 4.03 -26.36 2.39
C GLU A 42 2.53 -26.71 2.47
N ARG A 43 1.66 -25.84 1.98
CA ARG A 43 0.20 -26.04 2.06
C ARG A 43 -0.41 -26.79 0.87
N ARG A 44 0.39 -27.08 -0.15
CA ARG A 44 -0.04 -27.76 -1.38
C ARG A 44 -0.58 -29.16 -1.12
N ASP A 45 0.06 -29.91 -0.23
CA ASP A 45 -0.20 -31.34 0.00
C ASP A 45 -0.96 -31.60 1.32
N GLY A 46 -1.40 -30.53 2.01
CA GLY A 46 -2.13 -30.63 3.28
C GLY A 46 -3.62 -30.93 3.12
N ASN A 47 -4.26 -31.41 4.20
CA ASN A 47 -5.66 -31.85 4.20
C ASN A 47 -6.74 -30.73 4.12
N ASP A 48 -6.38 -29.52 3.71
CA ASP A 48 -7.27 -28.35 3.80
C ASP A 48 -7.07 -27.32 2.65
N THR A 49 -6.74 -27.83 1.45
CA THR A 49 -6.39 -27.01 0.28
C THR A 49 -7.50 -26.05 -0.17
N VAL A 50 -8.77 -26.44 0.00
CA VAL A 50 -9.94 -25.62 -0.37
C VAL A 50 -10.06 -24.41 0.55
N ARG A 51 -9.99 -24.63 1.87
CA ARG A 51 -10.01 -23.56 2.86
C ARG A 51 -8.85 -22.58 2.65
N PHE A 52 -7.64 -23.11 2.48
CA PHE A 52 -6.46 -22.30 2.20
C PHE A 52 -6.61 -21.45 0.94
N TYR A 53 -7.18 -22.02 -0.14
CA TYR A 53 -7.46 -21.26 -1.35
C TYR A 53 -8.39 -20.07 -1.09
N HIS A 54 -9.47 -20.25 -0.33
CA HIS A 54 -10.39 -19.16 0.01
C HIS A 54 -9.72 -18.09 0.87
N GLU A 55 -8.92 -18.48 1.87
CA GLU A 55 -8.15 -17.55 2.70
C GLU A 55 -7.18 -16.70 1.86
N MET A 56 -6.42 -17.34 0.95
CA MET A 56 -5.50 -16.63 0.06
C MET A 56 -6.22 -15.75 -0.97
N HIS A 57 -7.38 -16.17 -1.45
CA HIS A 57 -8.20 -15.35 -2.34
C HIS A 57 -8.74 -14.11 -1.65
N ASN A 58 -9.19 -14.24 -0.39
CA ASN A 58 -9.63 -13.12 0.43
C ASN A 58 -8.49 -12.16 0.73
N ALA A 59 -7.31 -12.68 1.06
CA ALA A 59 -6.10 -11.87 1.26
C ALA A 59 -5.74 -11.07 -0.01
N ALA A 60 -5.73 -11.72 -1.18
CA ALA A 60 -5.46 -11.02 -2.45
C ALA A 60 -6.49 -9.92 -2.73
N THR A 61 -7.77 -10.17 -2.43
CA THR A 61 -8.85 -9.18 -2.57
C THR A 61 -8.64 -7.99 -1.64
N PHE A 62 -8.28 -8.23 -0.38
CA PHE A 62 -7.96 -7.19 0.59
C PHE A 62 -6.77 -6.33 0.14
N MET A 63 -5.68 -6.95 -0.33
CA MET A 63 -4.50 -6.23 -0.81
C MET A 63 -4.83 -5.32 -2.01
N ARG A 64 -5.65 -5.81 -2.94
CA ARG A 64 -6.14 -5.00 -4.05
C ARG A 64 -6.99 -3.82 -3.57
N ALA A 65 -7.92 -4.06 -2.65
CA ALA A 65 -8.77 -3.02 -2.09
C ALA A 65 -7.95 -1.94 -1.39
N GLN A 66 -6.93 -2.32 -0.62
CA GLN A 66 -6.00 -1.39 0.04
C GLN A 66 -5.25 -0.51 -0.98
N ARG A 67 -4.74 -1.10 -2.07
CA ARG A 67 -4.07 -0.33 -3.11
C ARG A 67 -5.01 0.69 -3.78
N THR A 68 -6.24 0.28 -4.09
CA THR A 68 -7.26 1.18 -4.65
C THR A 68 -7.65 2.27 -3.66
N TYR A 69 -7.85 1.92 -2.40
CA TYR A 69 -8.16 2.87 -1.33
C TYR A 69 -7.07 3.94 -1.20
N LYS A 70 -5.80 3.53 -1.20
CA LYS A 70 -4.66 4.46 -1.20
C LYS A 70 -4.70 5.42 -2.39
N ALA A 71 -4.95 4.91 -3.60
CA ALA A 71 -5.04 5.75 -4.80
C ALA A 71 -6.23 6.73 -4.73
N LEU A 72 -7.36 6.33 -4.13
CA LEU A 72 -8.51 7.21 -3.91
C LEU A 72 -8.19 8.31 -2.88
N LEU A 73 -7.50 7.97 -1.80
CA LEU A 73 -7.06 8.96 -0.81
C LEU A 73 -6.14 10.01 -1.44
N GLU A 74 -5.15 9.58 -2.23
CA GLU A 74 -4.23 10.49 -2.92
C GLU A 74 -4.97 11.43 -3.90
N ARG A 75 -6.03 10.93 -4.55
CA ARG A 75 -6.81 11.71 -5.51
C ARG A 75 -7.78 12.70 -4.87
N TYR A 76 -8.54 12.25 -3.87
CA TYR A 76 -9.64 13.03 -3.31
C TYR A 76 -9.27 13.76 -2.02
N GLN A 77 -8.22 13.31 -1.33
CA GLN A 77 -7.75 13.92 -0.09
C GLN A 77 -6.23 14.20 -0.13
N PRO A 78 -5.75 14.99 -1.10
CA PRO A 78 -4.31 15.28 -1.23
C PRO A 78 -3.73 16.08 -0.05
N LEU A 79 -4.57 16.65 0.80
CA LEU A 79 -4.17 17.42 1.98
C LEU A 79 -4.18 16.59 3.28
N ALA A 80 -4.48 15.28 3.23
CA ALA A 80 -4.67 14.47 4.45
C ALA A 80 -3.40 14.35 5.31
N GLY A 81 -2.21 14.51 4.73
CA GLY A 81 -0.92 14.40 5.41
C GLY A 81 -0.20 15.73 5.67
N ILE A 82 -0.88 16.86 5.43
CA ILE A 82 -0.28 18.20 5.51
C ILE A 82 -0.72 18.86 6.82
N SER A 83 0.23 19.45 7.54
CA SER A 83 -0.08 20.21 8.76
C SER A 83 -0.98 21.41 8.46
N THR A 84 -1.67 21.92 9.47
CA THR A 84 -2.49 23.12 9.34
C THR A 84 -1.68 24.32 8.86
N GLU A 85 -0.46 24.46 9.36
CA GLU A 85 0.48 25.52 9.02
C GLU A 85 0.90 25.45 7.55
N GLU A 86 1.35 24.29 7.09
CA GLU A 86 1.77 24.08 5.70
C GLU A 86 0.59 24.24 4.73
N ARG A 87 -0.63 23.86 5.15
CA ARG A 87 -1.85 24.11 4.37
C ARG A 87 -2.12 25.62 4.23
N ASN A 88 -1.95 26.39 5.30
CA ASN A 88 -2.14 27.84 5.27
C ASN A 88 -1.09 28.51 4.37
N GLU A 89 0.17 28.08 4.45
CA GLU A 89 1.26 28.53 3.58
C GLU A 89 0.99 28.25 2.09
N ARG A 90 0.65 27.00 1.76
CA ARG A 90 0.26 26.64 0.39
C ARG A 90 -0.95 27.43 -0.11
N THR A 91 -1.85 27.84 0.78
CA THR A 91 -3.01 28.67 0.43
C THR A 91 -2.60 30.12 0.17
N ALA A 92 -1.72 30.70 0.99
CA ALA A 92 -1.17 32.04 0.75
C ALA A 92 -0.44 32.11 -0.59
N HIS A 93 0.37 31.10 -0.93
CA HIS A 93 1.08 31.06 -2.21
C HIS A 93 0.16 31.00 -3.43
N ARG A 94 -1.08 30.48 -3.30
CA ARG A 94 -2.06 30.46 -4.42
C ARG A 94 -2.47 31.86 -4.86
N VAL A 95 -2.38 32.85 -3.97
CA VAL A 95 -2.70 34.26 -4.25
C VAL A 95 -1.45 35.12 -4.40
N GLY A 96 -0.26 34.51 -4.52
CA GLY A 96 1.01 35.23 -4.63
C GLY A 96 1.47 35.89 -3.33
N LEU A 97 0.94 35.45 -2.18
CA LEU A 97 1.32 35.95 -0.86
C LEU A 97 2.16 34.90 -0.11
N ASN A 98 2.96 35.35 0.84
CA ASN A 98 3.64 34.48 1.81
C ASN A 98 2.87 34.50 3.13
N MET A 99 2.85 33.37 3.85
CA MET A 99 2.29 33.37 5.20
C MET A 99 3.10 34.28 6.14
N PRO A 100 2.44 35.08 6.98
CA PRO A 100 3.14 35.88 7.98
C PRO A 100 3.84 34.98 9.01
N LEU A 101 4.97 35.44 9.53
CA LEU A 101 5.69 34.73 10.59
C LEU A 101 4.79 34.64 11.84
N PRO A 102 4.77 33.49 12.52
CA PRO A 102 4.05 33.37 13.77
C PRO A 102 4.61 34.38 14.77
N VAL A 103 3.72 35.09 15.46
CA VAL A 103 4.11 36.03 16.53
C VAL A 103 4.85 35.21 17.59
N LYS A 104 6.12 35.55 17.84
CA LYS A 104 6.89 34.93 18.93
C LYS A 104 6.12 35.16 20.24
N PRO A 105 5.87 34.12 21.05
CA PRO A 105 5.31 34.33 22.37
C PRO A 105 6.37 35.05 23.20
N ASN A 106 6.07 36.30 23.56
CA ASN A 106 6.89 37.30 24.26
C ASN A 106 7.61 38.26 23.30
N GLY A 107 7.26 39.54 23.41
CA GLY A 107 7.66 40.65 22.54
C GLY A 107 9.16 40.97 22.54
N GLU A 108 9.96 40.03 22.06
CA GLU A 108 11.35 40.26 21.69
C GLU A 108 11.41 40.25 20.17
N GLU A 109 11.76 41.43 19.63
CA GLU A 109 11.91 41.72 18.20
C GLU A 109 12.75 40.64 17.48
#